data_AF-A0A2C9KXC5-F1
#
_entry.id   AF-A0A2C9KXC5-F1
#
_cell.length_a   1.000
_cell.length_b   1.000
_cell.length_c   1.000
_cell.angle_alpha   90.00
_cell.angle_beta   90.00
_cell.angle_gamma   90.00
#
_symmetry.space_group_name_H-M   'P 1'
#
loop_
_entity.id
_entity.type
_entity.pdbx_description
1 polymer ?
#
loop_
_entity_poly.entity_id
_entity_poly.type
_entity_poly.pdbx_seq_one_letter_code
_entity_poly.pdbx_strand_id
1 'polypeptide(L)' 'MIYVNFQMYTSGIYSDPSCSSTQLDHAVQIVGYGTEAGVDYWTVKNSWGPSWGEQGYMRIVRGKNMCGIASMAFYPLNK' A
#
# COMPACT_ATOMS: atom_id res chain seq x y z
N MET A 1 5.04 10.43 -5.16
CA MET A 1 3.92 11.09 -5.86
C MET A 1 2.76 10.12 -5.86
N ILE A 2 1.58 10.48 -5.35
CA ILE A 2 0.39 9.63 -5.43
C ILE A 2 -0.07 9.59 -6.88
N TYR A 3 -0.04 8.39 -7.46
CA TYR A 3 -0.44 8.14 -8.85
C TYR A 3 -1.97 8.10 -9.00
N VAL A 4 -2.48 8.48 -10.17
CA VAL A 4 -3.93 8.47 -10.47
C VAL A 4 -4.54 7.09 -10.21
N ASN A 5 -3.84 6.02 -10.58
CA ASN A 5 -4.29 4.64 -10.32
C ASN A 5 -4.41 4.31 -8.82
N PHE A 6 -3.58 4.93 -7.97
CA PHE A 6 -3.69 4.79 -6.52
C PHE A 6 -4.94 5.52 -6.02
N GLN A 7 -5.17 6.76 -6.47
CA GLN A 7 -6.34 7.54 -6.07
C GLN A 7 -7.65 6.83 -6.42
N MET A 8 -7.69 6.23 -7.61
CA MET A 8 -8.86 5.52 -8.16
C MET A 8 -8.95 4.05 -7.74
N TYR A 9 -8.08 3.57 -6.82
CA TYR A 9 -8.12 2.20 -6.35
C TYR A 9 -9.47 1.86 -5.69
N THR A 10 -10.02 0.70 -6.08
CA THR A 10 -11.30 0.18 -5.55
C THR A 10 -11.12 -1.19 -4.91
N SER A 11 -10.40 -2.12 -5.54
CA SER A 11 -10.16 -3.47 -5.02
C SER A 11 -9.02 -4.19 -5.74
N GLY A 12 -8.59 -5.33 -5.18
CA GLY A 12 -7.57 -6.21 -5.77
C GLY A 12 -6.15 -5.93 -5.28
N ILE A 13 -5.17 -6.67 -5.78
CA ILE A 13 -3.76 -6.47 -5.45
C ILE A 13 -3.17 -5.41 -6.38
N TYR A 14 -2.97 -4.20 -5.84
CA TYR A 14 -2.40 -3.09 -6.56
C TYR A 14 -0.93 -3.33 -6.93
N SER A 15 -0.62 -3.04 -8.18
CA SER A 15 0.71 -3.09 -8.75
C SER A 15 0.77 -2.08 -9.90
N ASP A 16 1.53 -1.01 -9.72
CA ASP A 16 1.69 0.03 -10.74
C ASP A 16 3.18 0.18 -11.12
N PRO A 17 3.58 -0.18 -12.34
CA PRO A 17 4.99 -0.09 -12.75
C PRO A 17 5.50 1.35 -12.85
N SER A 18 4.63 2.36 -12.84
CA SER A 18 5.02 3.78 -12.85
C SER A 18 5.44 4.31 -11.47
N CYS A 19 5.20 3.53 -10.42
CA CYS A 19 5.55 3.89 -9.06
C CYS A 19 7.07 4.02 -8.84
N SER A 20 7.48 5.16 -8.28
CA SER A 20 8.84 5.35 -7.77
C SER A 20 9.01 4.67 -6.42
N SER A 21 10.15 4.01 -6.20
CA SER A 21 10.54 3.47 -4.90
C SER A 21 11.26 4.47 -3.99
N THR A 22 11.57 5.66 -4.48
CA THR A 22 12.36 6.68 -3.77
C THR A 22 11.64 8.02 -3.59
N GLN A 23 10.68 8.35 -4.46
CA GLN A 23 9.89 9.59 -4.37
C GLN A 23 8.62 9.37 -3.55
N LEU A 24 8.78 9.29 -2.23
CA LEU A 24 7.70 9.09 -1.27
C LEU A 24 6.97 10.41 -0.99
N ASP A 25 5.64 10.38 -0.91
CA ASP A 25 4.82 11.57 -0.62
C ASP A 25 3.53 11.28 0.16
N HIS A 26 3.25 10.01 0.48
CA HIS A 26 2.06 9.61 1.23
C HIS A 26 2.40 8.55 2.27
N ALA A 27 1.91 8.75 3.49
CA ALA A 27 2.12 7.82 4.59
C ALA A 27 0.86 6.96 4.81
N VAL A 28 1.05 5.66 4.95
CA VAL A 28 0.00 4.67 5.26
C VAL A 28 0.50 3.72 6.34
N GLN A 29 -0.39 2.89 6.89
CA GLN A 29 -0.03 1.89 7.88
C GLN A 29 -0.16 0.48 7.32
N ILE A 30 0.93 -0.28 7.30
CA ILE A 30 0.86 -1.72 7.05
C ILE A 30 0.24 -2.39 8.29
N VAL A 31 -0.84 -3.15 8.08
CA VAL A 31 -1.59 -3.84 9.16
C VAL A 31 -1.56 -5.36 9.02
N GLY A 32 -1.03 -5.87 7.92
CA GLY A 32 -0.94 -7.30 7.67
C GLY A 32 -0.34 -7.64 6.32
N TYR A 33 -0.28 -8.92 6.02
CA TYR A 33 0.20 -9.46 4.75
C TYR A 33 -0.51 -10.79 4.45
N GLY A 34 -0.45 -11.21 3.19
CA GLY A 34 -0.98 -12.50 2.77
C GLY A 34 -0.48 -12.89 1.38
N THR A 35 -1.14 -13.90 0.84
CA THR A 35 -0.94 -14.41 -0.52
C THR A 35 -2.31 -14.79 -1.09
N GLU A 36 -2.61 -14.36 -2.30
CA GLU A 36 -3.83 -14.72 -3.04
C GLU A 36 -3.46 -15.17 -4.44
N ALA A 37 -3.89 -16.38 -4.84
CA ALA A 37 -3.58 -16.96 -6.15
C ALA A 37 -2.08 -16.92 -6.53
N GLY A 38 -1.19 -17.13 -5.55
CA GLY A 38 0.27 -17.08 -5.73
C GLY A 38 0.88 -15.68 -5.77
N VAL A 39 0.09 -14.63 -5.55
CA VAL A 39 0.57 -13.24 -5.47
C VAL A 39 0.61 -12.79 -4.02
N ASP A 40 1.82 -12.50 -3.55
CA ASP A 40 2.09 -11.94 -2.23
C ASP A 40 1.64 -10.48 -2.13
N TYR A 41 0.99 -10.10 -1.03
CA TYR A 41 0.56 -8.72 -0.78
C TYR A 41 0.79 -8.25 0.65
N TRP A 42 0.87 -6.92 0.80
CA TRP A 42 0.68 -6.17 2.04
C TRP A 42 -0.76 -5.68 2.13
N THR A 43 -1.37 -5.74 3.31
CA THR A 43 -2.61 -5.00 3.61
C THR A 43 -2.23 -3.69 4.26
N VAL A 44 -2.62 -2.58 3.64
CA VAL A 44 -2.39 -1.22 4.13
C VAL A 44 -3.70 -0.55 4.48
N LYS A 45 -3.73 0.08 5.65
CA LYS A 45 -4.80 0.99 6.08
C LYS A 45 -4.49 2.40 5.58
N ASN A 46 -5.45 2.99 4.87
CA ASN A 46 -5.36 4.36 4.38
C ASN A 46 -6.14 5.33 5.29
N SER A 47 -6.00 6.64 5.05
CA SER A 47 -6.60 7.72 5.82
C SER A 47 -7.63 8.54 5.03
N TRP A 48 -8.18 7.99 3.94
CA TRP A 48 -9.16 8.66 3.06
C TRP A 48 -10.61 8.25 3.29
N GLY A 49 -10.88 7.63 4.44
CA GLY A 49 -12.21 7.16 4.82
C GLY A 49 -12.58 5.79 4.22
N PRO A 50 -13.67 5.19 4.72
CA PRO A 50 -14.04 3.82 4.39
C PRO A 50 -14.63 3.66 2.99
N SER A 51 -15.02 4.74 2.32
CA SER A 51 -15.55 4.70 0.94
C SER A 51 -14.49 4.47 -0.12
N TRP A 52 -13.21 4.65 0.24
CA TRP A 52 -12.09 4.46 -0.67
C TRP A 52 -11.55 3.02 -0.55
N GLY A 53 -11.22 2.41 -1.68
CA GLY A 53 -10.64 1.06 -1.71
C GLY A 53 -11.52 -0.01 -1.05
N GLU A 54 -10.86 -0.97 -0.41
CA GLU A 54 -11.48 -2.10 0.27
C GLU A 54 -11.86 -1.69 1.70
N GLN A 55 -12.93 -0.88 1.84
CA GLN A 55 -13.39 -0.33 3.13
C GLN A 55 -12.34 0.54 3.84
N GLY A 56 -11.58 1.35 3.09
CA GLY A 56 -10.49 2.19 3.59
C GLY A 56 -9.13 1.48 3.59
N TYR A 57 -9.07 0.24 3.12
CA TYR A 57 -7.85 -0.55 2.99
C TYR A 57 -7.48 -0.77 1.53
N MET A 58 -6.26 -1.23 1.34
CA MET A 58 -5.73 -1.59 0.03
C MET A 58 -4.76 -2.76 0.19
N ARG A 59 -4.76 -3.63 -0.82
CA ARG A 59 -3.74 -4.67 -0.95
C ARG A 59 -2.72 -4.22 -1.99
N ILE A 60 -1.43 -4.22 -1.64
CA ILE A 60 -0.32 -3.82 -2.52
C ILE A 60 0.64 -5.00 -2.68
N VAL A 61 1.11 -5.27 -3.91
CA VAL A 61 2.04 -6.37 -4.17
C VAL A 61 3.29 -6.28 -3.28
N ARG A 62 3.59 -7.39 -2.60
CA ARG A 62 4.72 -7.53 -1.67
C ARG A 62 5.91 -8.19 -2.37
N GLY A 63 7.12 -7.91 -1.87
CA GLY A 63 8.37 -8.47 -2.41
C GLY A 63 8.98 -7.70 -3.59
N LYS A 64 8.35 -6.60 -4.05
CA LYS A 64 8.84 -5.76 -5.15
C LYS A 64 9.22 -4.32 -4.75
N ASN A 65 9.19 -4.01 -3.46
CA ASN A 65 9.24 -2.63 -2.93
C ASN A 65 8.32 -1.67 -3.71
N MET A 66 7.10 -2.15 -4.02
CA MET A 66 6.12 -1.42 -4.83
C MET A 66 5.83 -0.05 -4.21
N CYS A 67 5.96 1.02 -5.01
CA CYS A 67 5.78 2.41 -4.58
C CYS A 67 6.61 2.82 -3.36
N GLY A 68 7.72 2.12 -3.08
CA GLY A 68 8.60 2.43 -1.96
C GLY A 68 8.01 2.09 -0.59
N ILE A 69 7.05 1.16 -0.53
CA ILE A 69 6.39 0.72 0.71
C ILE A 69 7.36 0.25 1.81
N ALA A 70 8.56 -0.22 1.44
CA ALA A 70 9.60 -0.63 2.37
C ALA A 70 10.78 0.36 2.47
N SER A 71 10.70 1.51 1.80
CA SER A 71 11.80 2.50 1.75
C SER A 71 11.87 3.39 3.00
N MET A 72 10.75 3.62 3.69
CA MET A 72 10.69 4.43 4.92
C MET A 72 9.69 3.82 5.91
N ALA A 73 9.96 2.58 6.35
CA ALA A 73 9.12 1.87 7.30
C ALA A 73 9.66 2.00 8.73
N PHE A 74 8.79 2.35 9.67
CA PHE A 74 9.10 2.42 11.10
C PHE A 74 7.86 2.10 11.93
N TYR A 75 8.07 1.68 13.18
CA TYR A 75 7.01 1.49 14.16
C TYR A 75 7.45 2.09 15.50
N PRO A 76 6.53 2.70 16.27
CA PRO A 76 6.86 3.21 17.58
C PRO A 76 7.06 2.07 18.58
N LEU A 77 7.99 2.24 19.52
CA LEU A 77 8.07 1.41 20.71
C LEU A 77 7.22 2.05 21.81
N ASN A 78 6.39 1.25 22.47
CA ASN A 78 5.68 1.71 23.66
C ASN A 78 6.70 1.88 24.81
N LYS A 79 6.56 2.98 25.56
CA LYS A 79 7.35 3.24 26.78
C LYS A 79 6.74 2.54 27.98
#